data_AF-A0A2T2TLC8-F1
#
_entry.id   AF-A0A2T2TLC8-F1
#
_cell.length_a   1.000
_cell.length_b   1.000
_cell.length_c   1.000
_cell.angle_alpha   90.00
_cell.angle_beta   90.00
_cell.angle_gamma   90.00
#
_symmetry.space_group_name_H-M   'P 1'
#
loop_
_entity.id
_entity.type
_entity.pdbx_description
1 polymer ?
#
loop_
_entity_poly.entity_id
_entity_poly.type
_entity_poly.pdbx_seq_one_letter_code
_entity_poly.pdbx_strand_id
1 'polypeptide(L)'
;MLAGEEIASGSRHGDNALPALFGGLMLVSPENPSVYRRLTLPAPLPVALVVPELSILTNDARATLPERVARADATATAAALAFMIDAFCCGDYDTVGEHMMSDRIVEPARARLVPCYEAVRRAAMEAGALGCALTPPHRCWTAGGWRCASRKAFPSARGSAGRRQAARFVTRTDEAGMEGR
;
A
#
# COMPACT_ATOMS: atom_id res chain seq x y z
N MET A 1 15.46 14.78 -7.01
CA MET A 1 14.88 13.60 -6.31
C MET A 1 14.57 12.45 -7.28
N LEU A 2 13.79 12.66 -8.34
CA LEU A 2 13.47 11.60 -9.34
C LEU A 2 14.71 11.02 -10.05
N ALA A 3 15.71 11.85 -10.36
CA ALA A 3 17.00 11.36 -10.87
C ALA A 3 17.76 10.52 -9.82
N GLY A 4 17.52 10.73 -8.53
CA GLY A 4 18.08 9.92 -7.45
C GLY A 4 17.37 8.57 -7.28
N GLU A 5 16.04 8.51 -7.48
CA GLU A 5 15.28 7.25 -7.54
C GLU A 5 15.65 6.40 -8.75
N GLU A 6 15.91 7.04 -9.90
CA GLU A 6 16.42 6.36 -11.09
C GLU A 6 17.76 5.66 -10.80
N ILE A 7 18.66 6.35 -10.10
CA ILE A 7 19.96 5.81 -9.69
C ILE A 7 19.81 4.73 -8.61
N ALA A 8 18.86 4.87 -7.66
CA ALA A 8 18.71 3.95 -6.53
C ALA A 8 17.88 2.69 -6.84
N SER A 9 16.91 2.78 -7.77
CA SER A 9 15.92 1.71 -8.03
C SER A 9 15.86 1.25 -9.50
N GLY A 10 16.72 1.81 -10.36
CA GLY A 10 16.76 1.52 -11.80
C GLY A 10 15.53 1.99 -12.56
N SER A 11 14.70 2.86 -11.97
CA SER A 11 13.40 3.27 -12.52
C SER A 11 12.88 4.55 -11.87
N ARG A 12 12.35 5.49 -12.66
CA ARG A 12 11.72 6.71 -12.15
C ARG A 12 10.26 6.43 -11.72
N HIS A 13 10.05 6.03 -10.47
CA HIS A 13 8.68 5.92 -9.93
C HIS A 13 8.40 7.09 -8.99
N GLY A 14 7.66 8.09 -9.47
CA GLY A 14 7.30 9.26 -8.65
C GLY A 14 6.26 8.96 -7.57
N ASP A 15 5.75 7.73 -7.49
CA ASP A 15 4.71 7.30 -6.55
C ASP A 15 5.14 7.35 -5.08
N ASN A 16 6.45 7.34 -4.79
CA ASN A 16 6.99 7.51 -3.43
C ASN A 16 7.57 8.92 -3.22
N ALA A 17 8.36 9.42 -4.17
CA ALA A 17 8.98 10.74 -4.05
C ALA A 17 7.96 11.90 -4.00
N LEU A 18 6.92 11.87 -4.84
CA LEU A 18 5.94 12.96 -4.90
C LEU A 18 5.10 13.11 -3.63
N PRO A 19 4.50 12.05 -3.05
CA PRO A 19 3.78 12.21 -1.78
C PRO A 19 4.72 12.52 -0.61
N ALA A 20 5.98 12.10 -0.64
CA ALA A 20 6.95 12.52 0.39
C ALA A 20 7.26 14.03 0.32
N LEU A 21 7.35 14.59 -0.89
CA LEU A 21 7.63 16.01 -1.11
C LEU A 21 6.40 16.89 -0.83
N PHE A 22 5.27 16.56 -1.45
CA PHE A 22 4.10 17.44 -1.49
C PHE A 22 3.00 17.04 -0.50
N GLY A 23 3.09 15.85 0.12
CA GLY A 23 2.02 15.30 0.94
C GLY A 23 0.81 14.86 0.13
N GLY A 24 -0.16 14.26 0.83
CA GLY A 24 -1.43 13.79 0.31
C GLY A 24 -1.32 12.48 -0.46
N LEU A 25 -2.39 12.18 -1.19
CA LEU A 25 -2.49 11.03 -2.09
C LEU A 25 -2.18 11.48 -3.53
N MET A 26 -1.26 10.79 -4.21
CA MET A 26 -0.78 11.20 -5.53
C MET A 26 -1.13 10.15 -6.59
N LEU A 27 -1.78 10.59 -7.67
CA LEU A 27 -1.93 9.82 -8.91
C LEU A 27 -0.80 10.24 -9.84
N VAL A 28 0.07 9.29 -10.21
CA VAL A 28 1.30 9.57 -10.97
C VAL A 28 1.28 8.76 -12.26
N SER A 29 1.59 9.40 -13.39
CA SER A 29 1.78 8.67 -14.64
C SER A 29 3.07 7.85 -14.58
N PRO A 30 3.02 6.54 -14.90
CA PRO A 30 4.20 5.70 -14.91
C PRO A 30 5.17 6.05 -16.05
N GLU A 31 4.67 6.58 -17.17
CA GLU A 31 5.49 6.96 -18.33
C GLU A 31 6.13 8.34 -18.18
N ASN A 32 5.47 9.24 -17.43
CA ASN A 32 5.96 10.58 -17.20
C ASN A 32 5.64 11.05 -15.78
N PRO A 33 6.59 10.92 -14.83
CA PRO A 33 6.40 11.33 -13.44
C PRO A 33 6.14 12.83 -13.23
N SER A 34 6.35 13.69 -14.25
CA SER A 34 5.93 15.10 -14.18
C SER A 34 4.43 15.30 -14.36
N VAL A 35 3.73 14.29 -14.90
CA VAL A 35 2.28 14.27 -15.02
C VAL A 35 1.72 13.55 -13.80
N TYR A 36 1.25 14.34 -12.84
CA TYR A 36 0.62 13.85 -11.62
C TYR A 36 -0.57 14.69 -11.21
N ARG A 37 -1.45 14.11 -10.40
CA ARG A 37 -2.52 14.81 -9.69
C ARG A 37 -2.44 14.50 -8.20
N ARG A 38 -2.50 15.54 -7.39
CA ARG A 38 -2.72 15.41 -5.95
C ARG A 38 -4.21 15.32 -5.68
N LEU A 39 -4.61 14.30 -4.92
CA LEU A 39 -5.95 14.15 -4.37
C LEU A 39 -5.95 14.67 -2.93
N THR A 40 -6.80 15.66 -2.66
CA THR A 40 -7.06 16.14 -1.31
C THR A 40 -8.17 15.28 -0.71
N LEU A 41 -7.87 14.61 0.41
CA LEU A 41 -8.87 13.82 1.11
C LEU A 41 -9.78 14.73 1.94
N PRO A 42 -11.10 14.48 1.98
CA PRO A 42 -12.04 15.28 2.77
C PRO A 42 -11.83 15.09 4.29
N ALA A 43 -11.21 13.99 4.70
CA ALA A 43 -10.76 13.76 6.06
C ALA A 43 -9.38 13.07 6.07
N PRO A 44 -8.60 13.20 7.16
CA PRO A 44 -7.37 12.44 7.30
C PRO A 44 -7.69 10.95 7.44
N LEU A 45 -7.21 10.14 6.50
CA LEU A 45 -7.28 8.68 6.59
C LEU A 45 -6.27 8.21 7.63
N PRO A 46 -6.68 7.59 8.76
CA PRO A 46 -5.74 6.91 9.63
C PRO A 46 -5.07 5.78 8.85
N VAL A 47 -3.91 5.30 9.28
CA VAL A 47 -3.19 4.24 8.60
C VAL A 47 -2.44 3.43 9.64
N ALA A 48 -2.51 2.10 9.58
CA ALA A 48 -1.57 1.25 10.31
C ALA A 48 -0.69 0.46 9.34
N LEU A 49 0.61 0.47 9.64
CA LEU A 49 1.66 -0.21 8.89
C LEU A 49 2.25 -1.32 9.74
N VAL A 50 2.30 -2.52 9.17
CA VAL A 50 3.03 -3.66 9.72
C VAL A 50 4.24 -3.91 8.84
N VAL A 51 5.43 -3.79 9.44
CA VAL A 51 6.71 -4.00 8.77
C VAL A 51 7.30 -5.31 9.29
N PRO A 52 7.22 -6.41 8.52
CA PRO A 52 7.94 -7.63 8.87
C PRO A 52 9.43 -7.41 8.72
N GLU A 53 10.23 -8.12 9.50
CA GLU A 53 11.69 -8.14 9.35
C GLU A 53 12.07 -9.10 8.22
N LEU A 54 11.77 -8.67 6.99
CA LEU A 54 12.04 -9.43 5.78
C LEU A 54 12.63 -8.46 4.75
N SER A 55 13.82 -8.79 4.25
CA SER A 55 14.44 -8.05 3.15
C SER A 55 14.18 -8.80 1.86
N ILE A 56 13.24 -8.31 1.06
CA ILE A 56 13.04 -8.74 -0.32
C ILE A 56 13.59 -7.62 -1.20
N LEU A 57 14.45 -7.97 -2.15
CA LEU A 57 14.94 -7.00 -3.12
C LEU A 57 13.79 -6.56 -4.03
N THR A 58 13.65 -5.25 -4.26
CA THR A 58 12.62 -4.68 -5.14
C THR A 58 12.66 -5.27 -6.56
N ASN A 59 13.84 -5.72 -7.01
CA ASN A 59 13.98 -6.41 -8.29
C ASN A 59 13.32 -7.79 -8.28
N ASP A 60 13.51 -8.59 -7.23
CA ASP A 60 12.89 -9.93 -7.11
C ASP A 60 11.37 -9.81 -7.08
N ALA A 61 10.87 -8.78 -6.39
CA ALA A 61 9.45 -8.44 -6.33
C ALA A 61 8.81 -7.99 -7.64
N ARG A 62 9.62 -7.43 -8.55
CA ARG A 62 9.20 -7.07 -9.91
C ARG A 62 9.24 -8.28 -10.82
N ALA A 63 10.24 -9.14 -10.65
CA ALA A 63 10.39 -10.37 -11.42
C ALA A 63 9.25 -11.39 -11.18
N THR A 64 8.51 -11.28 -10.06
CA THR A 64 7.33 -12.14 -9.82
C THR A 64 6.08 -11.70 -10.57
N LEU A 65 6.05 -10.51 -11.16
CA LEU A 65 4.88 -10.02 -11.88
C LEU A 65 4.72 -10.75 -13.21
N PRO A 66 3.48 -11.12 -13.59
CA PRO A 66 3.25 -11.82 -14.85
C PRO A 66 3.49 -10.90 -16.04
N GLU A 67 4.14 -11.42 -17.09
CA GLU A 67 4.30 -10.68 -18.35
C GLU A 67 2.98 -10.46 -19.09
N ARG A 68 1.97 -11.30 -18.82
CA ARG A 68 0.63 -11.24 -19.43
C ARG A 68 -0.43 -11.37 -18.36
N VAL A 69 -1.44 -10.51 -18.43
CA VAL A 69 -2.60 -10.51 -17.54
C VAL A 69 -3.85 -10.92 -18.30
N ALA A 70 -4.74 -11.68 -17.65
CA ALA A 70 -6.03 -11.97 -18.23
C ALA A 70 -6.85 -10.67 -18.34
N ARG A 71 -7.57 -10.50 -19.46
CA ARG A 71 -8.42 -9.31 -19.66
C ARG A 71 -9.41 -9.08 -18.52
N ALA A 72 -9.97 -10.16 -17.98
CA ALA A 72 -10.91 -10.10 -16.85
C ALA A 72 -10.26 -9.52 -15.59
N ASP A 73 -9.02 -9.92 -15.28
CA ASP A 73 -8.30 -9.42 -14.11
C ASP A 73 -7.88 -7.95 -14.29
N ALA A 74 -7.36 -7.61 -15.47
CA ALA A 74 -7.05 -6.22 -15.82
C ALA A 74 -8.28 -5.30 -15.69
N THR A 75 -9.43 -5.75 -16.19
CA THR A 75 -10.67 -4.98 -16.10
C THR A 75 -11.15 -4.85 -14.65
N ALA A 76 -11.09 -5.93 -13.87
CA ALA A 76 -11.51 -5.92 -12.46
C ALA A 76 -10.63 -5.01 -11.59
N THR A 77 -9.31 -5.09 -11.75
CA THR A 77 -8.36 -4.25 -11.01
C THR A 77 -8.48 -2.78 -11.42
N ALA A 78 -8.68 -2.48 -12.71
CA ALA A 78 -8.92 -1.11 -13.16
C ALA A 78 -10.24 -0.53 -12.61
N ALA A 79 -11.31 -1.33 -12.58
CA ALA A 79 -12.58 -0.93 -11.98
C ALA A 79 -12.44 -0.64 -10.48
N ALA A 80 -11.78 -1.55 -9.74
CA ALA A 80 -11.53 -1.35 -8.31
C ALA A 80 -10.73 -0.08 -8.03
N LEU A 81 -9.72 0.23 -8.85
CA LEU A 81 -8.97 1.48 -8.74
C LEU A 81 -9.86 2.71 -8.98
N ALA A 82 -10.74 2.68 -9.99
CA ALA A 82 -11.64 3.78 -10.28
C ALA A 82 -12.62 4.05 -9.12
N PHE A 83 -13.24 3.00 -8.58
CA PHE A 83 -14.11 3.12 -7.41
C PHE A 83 -13.36 3.60 -6.17
N MET A 84 -12.12 3.13 -5.96
CA MET A 84 -11.30 3.58 -4.84
C MET A 84 -10.95 5.07 -4.92
N ILE A 85 -10.62 5.57 -6.12
CA ILE A 85 -10.34 7.00 -6.34
C ILE A 85 -11.58 7.84 -6.04
N ASP A 86 -12.75 7.43 -6.54
CA ASP A 86 -14.02 8.12 -6.26
C ASP A 86 -14.32 8.13 -4.75
N ALA A 87 -14.20 6.97 -4.11
CA ALA A 87 -14.42 6.81 -2.67
C ALA A 87 -13.46 7.66 -1.82
N PHE A 88 -12.19 7.79 -2.22
CA PHE A 88 -11.26 8.72 -1.57
C PHE A 88 -11.73 10.17 -1.66
N CYS A 89 -12.21 10.61 -2.82
CA CYS A 89 -12.73 11.96 -3.04
C CYS A 89 -14.00 12.23 -2.24
N CYS A 90 -14.87 11.22 -2.08
CA CYS A 90 -16.11 11.31 -1.30
C CYS A 90 -15.92 11.09 0.21
N GLY A 91 -14.76 10.60 0.66
CA GLY A 91 -14.51 10.24 2.05
C GLY A 91 -15.19 8.94 2.48
N ASP A 92 -15.60 8.10 1.52
CA ASP A 92 -16.20 6.79 1.76
C ASP A 92 -15.09 5.75 1.99
N TYR A 93 -14.58 5.69 3.22
CA TYR A 93 -13.47 4.79 3.53
C TYR A 93 -13.86 3.31 3.61
N ASP A 94 -15.15 3.00 3.76
CA ASP A 94 -15.63 1.62 3.71
C ASP A 94 -15.41 1.06 2.29
N THR A 95 -15.85 1.81 1.28
CA THR A 95 -15.63 1.48 -0.14
C THR A 95 -14.14 1.46 -0.52
N VAL A 96 -13.33 2.38 0.04
CA VAL A 96 -11.86 2.32 -0.12
C VAL A 96 -11.30 0.98 0.38
N GLY A 97 -11.71 0.56 1.58
CA GLY A 97 -11.24 -0.68 2.19
C GLY A 97 -11.62 -1.94 1.39
N GLU A 98 -12.85 -1.98 0.88
CA GLU A 98 -13.34 -3.07 0.03
C GLU A 98 -12.52 -3.19 -1.27
N HIS A 99 -12.37 -2.09 -2.01
CA HIS A 99 -11.66 -2.11 -3.28
C HIS A 99 -10.14 -2.25 -3.12
N MET A 100 -9.58 -1.87 -1.97
CA MET A 100 -8.17 -2.05 -1.65
C MET A 100 -7.72 -3.51 -1.71
N MET A 101 -8.62 -4.43 -1.37
CA MET A 101 -8.33 -5.87 -1.37
C MET A 101 -8.70 -6.57 -2.69
N SER A 102 -9.01 -5.80 -3.74
CA SER A 102 -9.50 -6.31 -5.02
C SER A 102 -8.43 -6.40 -6.12
N ASP A 103 -7.16 -6.21 -5.78
CA ASP A 103 -6.06 -6.40 -6.73
C ASP A 103 -5.91 -7.89 -7.10
N ARG A 104 -6.00 -8.19 -8.40
CA ARG A 104 -5.90 -9.54 -8.95
C ARG A 104 -4.59 -9.80 -9.68
N ILE A 105 -3.71 -8.80 -9.75
CA ILE A 105 -2.49 -8.83 -10.57
C ILE A 105 -1.25 -8.80 -9.67
N VAL A 106 -1.07 -7.74 -8.88
CA VAL A 106 0.20 -7.48 -8.19
C VAL A 106 0.24 -8.17 -6.83
N GLU A 107 -0.80 -8.00 -6.03
CA GLU A 107 -0.88 -8.55 -4.69
C GLU A 107 -0.79 -10.09 -4.67
N PRO A 108 -1.51 -10.87 -5.50
CA PRO A 108 -1.39 -12.33 -5.49
C PRO A 108 0.01 -12.84 -5.86
N ALA A 109 0.72 -12.13 -6.75
CA ALA A 109 2.08 -12.45 -7.14
C ALA A 109 3.08 -12.16 -6.01
N ARG A 110 2.90 -11.04 -5.28
CA ARG A 110 3.81 -10.59 -4.22
C ARG A 110 3.54 -11.21 -2.86
N ALA A 111 2.29 -11.57 -2.55
CA ALA A 111 1.92 -12.19 -1.29
C ALA A 111 2.71 -13.48 -1.00
N ARG A 112 3.07 -14.22 -2.06
CA ARG A 112 3.90 -15.43 -1.96
C ARG A 112 5.30 -15.17 -1.38
N LEU A 113 5.82 -13.95 -1.55
CA LEU A 113 7.11 -13.55 -1.02
C LEU A 113 7.04 -13.15 0.45
N VAL A 114 5.84 -12.95 1.00
CA VAL A 114 5.61 -12.48 2.37
C VAL A 114 4.82 -13.54 3.15
N PRO A 115 5.48 -14.55 3.74
CA PRO A 115 4.81 -15.69 4.38
C PRO A 115 3.79 -15.32 5.46
N CYS A 116 3.98 -14.16 6.11
CA CYS A 116 3.09 -13.68 7.17
C CYS A 116 1.87 -12.90 6.65
N TYR A 117 1.78 -12.60 5.35
CA TYR A 117 0.80 -11.65 4.81
C TYR A 117 -0.64 -12.07 5.10
N GLU A 118 -1.04 -13.29 4.76
CA GLU A 118 -2.42 -13.76 4.97
C GLU A 118 -2.81 -13.78 6.45
N ALA A 119 -1.88 -14.16 7.33
CA ALA A 119 -2.11 -14.16 8.77
C ALA A 119 -2.32 -12.72 9.31
N VAL A 120 -1.54 -11.77 8.80
CA VAL A 120 -1.67 -10.33 9.13
C VAL A 120 -2.98 -9.76 8.58
N ARG A 121 -3.28 -10.02 7.31
CA ARG A 121 -4.50 -9.58 6.64
C ARG A 121 -5.74 -10.05 7.39
N ARG A 122 -5.84 -11.36 7.66
CA ARG A 122 -6.95 -11.93 8.43
C ARG A 122 -7.09 -11.30 9.81
N ALA A 123 -6.00 -11.21 10.56
CA ALA A 123 -6.02 -10.63 11.91
C ALA A 123 -6.37 -9.13 11.91
N ALA A 124 -6.02 -8.40 10.84
CA ALA A 124 -6.43 -7.01 10.66
C ALA A 124 -7.95 -6.90 10.41
N MET A 125 -8.49 -7.72 9.50
CA MET A 125 -9.93 -7.76 9.21
C MET A 125 -10.76 -8.18 10.44
N GLU A 126 -10.35 -9.23 11.16
CA GLU A 126 -10.98 -9.69 12.41
C GLU A 126 -11.00 -8.63 13.53
N ALA A 127 -10.16 -7.61 13.40
CA ALA A 127 -10.04 -6.52 14.34
C ALA A 127 -10.73 -5.22 13.88
N GLY A 128 -11.47 -5.29 12.77
CA GLY A 128 -12.26 -4.18 12.24
C GLY A 128 -11.52 -3.27 11.26
N ALA A 129 -10.43 -3.74 10.63
CA ALA A 129 -9.87 -3.03 9.48
C ALA A 129 -10.91 -2.98 8.34
N LEU A 130 -10.99 -1.85 7.66
CA LEU A 130 -11.74 -1.64 6.42
C LEU A 130 -11.06 -2.39 5.26
N GLY A 131 -9.72 -2.52 5.27
CA GLY A 131 -8.96 -3.35 4.32
C GLY A 131 -7.51 -3.58 4.79
N CYS A 132 -6.81 -4.58 4.24
CA CYS A 132 -5.33 -4.67 4.24
C CYS A 132 -4.85 -4.98 2.83
N ALA A 133 -3.78 -4.32 2.41
CA ALA A 133 -3.07 -4.59 1.17
C ALA A 133 -1.55 -4.57 1.36
N LEU A 134 -0.81 -5.17 0.42
CA LEU A 134 0.64 -5.05 0.32
C LEU A 134 1.07 -3.71 -0.28
N THR A 135 1.97 -3.00 0.39
CA THR A 135 2.66 -1.83 -0.18
C THR A 135 4.10 -2.17 -0.55
N PRO A 136 4.68 -1.54 -1.57
CA PRO A 136 6.13 -1.59 -1.79
C PRO A 136 6.91 -0.98 -0.60
N PRO A 137 8.15 -1.42 -0.32
CA PRO A 137 8.78 -2.67 -0.73
C PRO A 137 8.41 -3.78 0.28
N HIS A 138 7.16 -4.25 0.30
CA HIS A 138 6.65 -5.38 1.11
C HIS A 138 6.21 -5.06 2.55
N ARG A 139 5.38 -4.03 2.75
CA ARG A 139 4.70 -3.75 4.04
C ARG A 139 3.20 -4.11 3.94
N CYS A 140 2.50 -4.51 5.02
CA CYS A 140 1.02 -4.48 4.98
C CYS A 140 0.56 -3.10 5.45
N TRP A 141 -0.31 -2.52 4.63
CA TRP A 141 -1.11 -1.35 4.93
C TRP A 141 -2.50 -1.79 5.32
N THR A 142 -3.11 -1.12 6.29
CA THR A 142 -4.53 -1.31 6.63
C THR A 142 -5.26 0.01 6.54
N ALA A 143 -6.48 -0.01 6.00
CA ALA A 143 -7.57 0.96 6.21
C ALA A 143 -8.46 0.48 7.40
N GLY A 144 -9.12 1.31 8.20
CA GLY A 144 -10.02 1.00 9.34
C GLY A 144 -9.46 0.49 10.68
N GLY A 145 -10.24 0.60 11.77
CA GLY A 145 -10.11 -0.29 12.97
C GLY A 145 -8.75 -0.35 13.70
N TRP A 146 -7.96 0.71 13.53
CA TRP A 146 -6.50 0.70 13.43
C TRP A 146 -5.74 0.39 14.73
N ARG A 147 -6.31 0.75 15.89
CA ARG A 147 -5.66 0.50 17.20
C ARG A 147 -5.77 -0.97 17.62
N CYS A 148 -6.86 -1.65 17.27
CA CYS A 148 -7.09 -3.06 17.56
C CYS A 148 -6.50 -3.95 16.48
N ALA A 149 -6.65 -3.57 15.19
CA ALA A 149 -6.07 -4.29 14.06
C ALA A 149 -4.55 -4.38 14.15
N SER A 150 -3.90 -3.25 14.39
CA SER A 150 -2.45 -3.24 14.57
C SER A 150 -2.00 -3.95 15.87
N ARG A 151 -2.85 -4.08 16.91
CA ARG A 151 -2.51 -4.87 18.13
C ARG A 151 -2.67 -6.37 17.94
N LYS A 152 -3.68 -6.81 17.19
CA LYS A 152 -3.99 -8.23 16.96
C LYS A 152 -3.22 -8.83 15.79
N ALA A 153 -2.95 -8.07 14.72
CA ALA A 153 -2.17 -8.53 13.57
C ALA A 153 -0.66 -8.63 13.83
N PHE A 154 -0.18 -7.88 14.82
CA PHE A 154 1.24 -7.80 15.15
C PHE A 154 1.81 -9.07 15.82
N PRO A 155 1.12 -9.73 16.76
CA PRO A 155 1.47 -11.07 17.22
C PRO A 155 1.52 -12.10 16.09
N SER A 156 0.58 -12.04 15.13
CA SER A 156 0.55 -12.93 13.97
C SER A 156 1.80 -12.76 13.10
N ALA A 157 2.20 -11.51 12.83
CA ALA A 157 3.45 -11.21 12.11
C ALA A 157 4.69 -11.76 12.85
N ARG A 158 4.76 -11.61 14.18
CA ARG A 158 5.89 -12.11 15.01
C ARG A 158 5.94 -13.64 15.10
N GLY A 159 4.79 -14.31 15.09
CA GLY A 159 4.68 -15.77 15.21
C GLY A 159 5.23 -16.49 13.98
N SER A 160 4.97 -15.94 12.79
CA SER A 160 5.39 -16.51 11.51
C SER A 160 6.77 -16.04 11.01
N ALA A 161 7.25 -14.85 11.41
CA ALA A 161 8.47 -14.25 10.85
C ALA A 161 9.77 -14.56 11.63
N GLY A 162 9.73 -15.45 12.63
CA GLY A 162 10.86 -15.65 13.53
C GLY A 162 10.95 -14.51 14.55
N ARG A 163 11.07 -14.89 15.82
CA ARG A 163 11.01 -13.98 16.96
C ARG A 163 12.23 -13.04 16.93
N ARG A 164 12.11 -11.78 16.44
CA ARG A 164 12.89 -10.59 16.88
C ARG A 164 12.60 -9.33 16.02
N GLN A 165 11.45 -8.67 16.20
CA GLN A 165 11.15 -7.28 15.77
C GLN A 165 10.43 -7.06 14.42
N ALA A 166 9.14 -7.39 14.37
CA ALA A 166 8.23 -6.62 13.50
C ALA A 166 8.07 -5.19 14.06
N ALA A 167 8.04 -4.17 13.21
CA ALA A 167 7.74 -2.80 13.59
C ALA A 167 6.28 -2.44 13.24
N ARG A 168 5.68 -1.57 14.06
CA ARG A 168 4.28 -1.16 13.93
C ARG A 168 4.18 0.36 14.01
N PHE A 169 3.60 0.96 12.97
CA PHE A 169 3.33 2.39 12.94
C PHE A 169 1.83 2.62 12.81
N VAL A 170 1.32 3.61 13.54
CA VAL A 170 -0.04 4.12 13.35
C VAL A 170 0.11 5.60 13.06
N THR A 171 -0.30 6.02 11.88
CA THR A 171 -0.19 7.39 11.40
C THR A 171 -1.51 7.83 10.76
N ARG A 172 -1.53 9.00 10.15
CA ARG A 172 -2.57 9.47 9.23
C ARG A 172 -1.90 9.92 7.94
N THR A 173 -2.68 10.13 6.88
CA THR A 173 -2.17 10.80 5.68
C THR A 173 -1.54 12.15 6.06
N ASP A 174 -0.31 12.38 5.62
CA ASP A 174 0.40 13.65 5.78
C ASP A 174 0.07 14.54 4.58
N GLU A 175 -0.70 15.61 4.79
CA GLU A 175 -1.07 16.56 3.74
C GLU A 175 -0.03 17.67 3.52
N ALA A 176 0.99 17.80 4.37
CA ALA A 176 1.97 18.89 4.28
C ALA A 176 3.21 18.52 3.46
N GLY A 177 3.61 17.25 3.50
CA GLY A 177 4.86 16.79 2.87
C GLY A 177 6.11 17.39 3.52
N MET A 178 7.21 17.45 2.76
CA MET A 178 8.47 18.08 3.20
C MET A 178 8.50 19.58 2.91
N GLU A 179 7.80 20.07 1.88
CA GLU A 179 7.76 21.52 1.59
C GLU A 179 6.89 22.32 2.57
N GLY A 180 5.96 21.66 3.25
CA GLY A 180 5.12 22.28 4.27
C GLY A 180 5.73 22.33 5.68
N ARG A 181 7.01 21.99 5.86
CA ARG A 181 7.71 21.97 7.15
C ARG A 181 8.84 22.97 7.25
#